data_AF-A0A3M9YI16-F1
#
_entry.id   AF-A0A3M9YI16-F1
#
_cell.length_a   1.000
_cell.length_b   1.000
_cell.length_c   1.000
_cell.angle_alpha   90.00
_cell.angle_beta   90.00
_cell.angle_gamma   90.00
#
_symmetry.space_group_name_H-M   'P 1'
#
loop_
_entity.id
_entity.type
_entity.pdbx_description
1 polymer ?
#
loop_
_entity_poly.entity_id
_entity_poly.type
_entity_poly.pdbx_seq_one_letter_code
_entity_poly.pdbx_strand_id
1 'polypeptide(L)'
;MTLDYKKLVTDAYQRIFGDLDVAAVDDYMSHDFIQHNPTIADGPSGVKELIQKLISQGVKKQKIEFKHIVAEDDTVILHSR
;
A
#
# COMPACT_ATOMS: atom_id res chain seq x y z
N MET A 1 8.89 -21.99 7.88
CA MET A 1 9.02 -20.96 6.83
C MET A 1 9.11 -19.62 7.54
N THR A 2 10.20 -18.89 7.37
CA THR A 2 10.31 -17.51 7.86
C THR A 2 9.57 -16.60 6.89
N LEU A 3 8.59 -15.84 7.38
CA LEU A 3 7.91 -14.84 6.55
C LEU A 3 8.90 -13.69 6.24
N ASP A 4 9.00 -13.29 4.98
CA ASP A 4 9.74 -12.08 4.60
C ASP A 4 8.77 -10.90 4.55
N TYR A 5 8.55 -10.25 5.70
CA TYR A 5 7.64 -9.11 5.83
C TYR A 5 8.08 -7.93 4.95
N LYS A 6 9.39 -7.72 4.75
CA LYS A 6 9.88 -6.66 3.88
C LYS A 6 9.39 -6.87 2.45
N LYS A 7 9.59 -8.09 1.92
CA LYS A 7 9.15 -8.43 0.58
C LYS A 7 7.62 -8.35 0.44
N LEU A 8 6.88 -8.93 1.40
CA LEU A 8 5.42 -8.88 1.41
C LEU A 8 4.91 -7.45 1.30
N VAL A 9 5.43 -6.55 2.15
CA VAL A 9 4.98 -5.16 2.22
C VAL A 9 5.42 -4.36 1.00
N THR A 10 6.63 -4.59 0.45
CA THR A 10 7.03 -3.92 -0.80
C THR A 10 6.22 -4.37 -2.01
N ASP A 11 5.88 -5.66 -2.10
CA ASP A 11 5.06 -6.19 -3.20
C ASP A 11 3.63 -5.63 -3.11
N ALA A 12 3.06 -5.59 -1.89
CA ALA A 12 1.76 -4.97 -1.64
C ALA A 12 1.77 -3.48 -2.03
N TYR A 13 2.77 -2.72 -1.58
CA TYR A 13 2.86 -1.29 -1.85
C TYR A 13 3.07 -1.01 -3.35
N GLN A 14 3.92 -1.80 -4.02
CA GLN A 14 4.09 -1.71 -5.47
C GLN A 14 2.77 -1.99 -6.20
N ARG A 15 2.04 -3.06 -5.87
CA ARG A 15 0.78 -3.37 -6.56
C ARG A 15 -0.29 -2.30 -6.32
N ILE A 16 -0.50 -1.92 -5.06
CA ILE A 16 -1.56 -0.96 -4.68
C ILE A 16 -1.27 0.44 -5.24
N PHE A 17 -0.08 1.00 -4.96
CA PHE A 17 0.22 2.41 -5.26
C PHE A 17 1.07 2.60 -6.51
N GLY A 18 1.98 1.67 -6.81
CA GLY A 18 2.81 1.74 -8.01
C GLY A 18 2.05 1.32 -9.27
N ASP A 19 1.35 0.20 -9.22
CA ASP A 19 0.62 -0.38 -10.36
C ASP A 19 -0.84 0.08 -10.42
N LEU A 20 -1.29 0.83 -9.41
CA LEU A 20 -2.67 1.32 -9.23
C LEU A 20 -3.70 0.18 -9.31
N ASP A 21 -3.34 -0.98 -8.74
CA ASP A 21 -4.18 -2.17 -8.71
C ASP A 21 -5.16 -2.11 -7.53
N VAL A 22 -6.40 -1.70 -7.82
CA VAL A 22 -7.47 -1.62 -6.82
C VAL A 22 -7.78 -2.99 -6.21
N ALA A 23 -7.63 -4.09 -6.97
CA ALA A 23 -7.90 -5.43 -6.48
C ALA A 23 -6.84 -5.90 -5.46
N ALA A 24 -5.61 -5.39 -5.56
CA ALA A 24 -4.55 -5.69 -4.59
C ALA A 24 -4.89 -5.21 -3.17
N VAL A 25 -5.80 -4.25 -3.02
CA VAL A 25 -6.28 -3.83 -1.69
C VAL A 25 -6.97 -5.01 -0.98
N ASP A 26 -7.75 -5.82 -1.70
CA ASP A 26 -8.40 -7.02 -1.13
C ASP A 26 -7.41 -8.15 -0.83
N ASP A 27 -6.31 -8.22 -1.61
CA ASP A 27 -5.28 -9.25 -1.42
C ASP A 27 -4.41 -9.01 -0.18
N TYR A 28 -4.13 -7.73 0.15
CA TYR A 28 -3.09 -7.37 1.13
C TYR A 28 -3.60 -6.64 2.36
N MET A 29 -4.80 -6.06 2.36
CA MET A 29 -5.33 -5.34 3.52
C MET A 29 -6.38 -6.14 4.26
N SER A 30 -6.27 -6.16 5.59
CA SER A 30 -7.30 -6.74 6.46
C SER A 30 -8.62 -5.97 6.34
N HIS A 31 -9.75 -6.66 6.53
CA HIS A 31 -11.06 -6.03 6.66
C HIS A 31 -11.07 -4.94 7.75
N ASP A 32 -10.35 -5.19 8.84
CA ASP A 32 -10.26 -4.31 10.02
C ASP A 32 -9.10 -3.31 9.93
N PHE A 33 -8.67 -2.96 8.72
CA PHE A 33 -7.56 -2.03 8.52
C PHE A 33 -7.84 -0.64 9.12
N ILE A 34 -6.92 -0.16 9.97
CA ILE A 34 -6.99 1.15 10.62
C ILE A 34 -6.10 2.15 9.86
N GLN A 35 -6.71 3.24 9.38
CA GLN A 35 -6.00 4.31 8.69
C GLN A 35 -5.81 5.51 9.63
N HIS A 36 -4.56 5.97 9.80
CA HIS A 36 -4.22 7.06 10.74
C HIS A 36 -4.30 8.50 10.18
N ASN A 37 -4.26 8.68 8.86
CA ASN A 37 -4.55 9.92 8.15
C ASN A 37 -6.07 10.24 8.20
N PRO A 38 -6.48 11.29 8.94
CA PRO A 38 -7.89 11.62 9.16
C PRO A 38 -8.62 12.15 7.92
N THR A 39 -7.93 12.30 6.79
CA THR A 39 -8.52 12.79 5.53
C THR A 39 -8.91 11.66 4.56
N ILE A 40 -8.58 10.41 4.89
CA ILE A 40 -8.96 9.23 4.13
C ILE A 40 -10.05 8.52 4.91
N ALA A 41 -11.06 7.98 4.22
CA ALA A 41 -12.10 7.17 4.86
C ALA A 41 -11.50 5.91 5.51
N ASP A 42 -12.15 5.42 6.56
CA ASP A 42 -11.70 4.24 7.28
C ASP A 42 -11.76 2.96 6.42
N GLY A 43 -10.93 1.99 6.78
CA GLY A 43 -10.92 0.65 6.20
C GLY A 43 -10.38 0.56 4.76
N PRO A 44 -10.40 -0.65 4.18
CA PRO A 44 -9.90 -0.90 2.82
C PRO A 44 -10.67 -0.12 1.74
N SER A 45 -11.95 0.20 1.98
CA SER A 45 -12.77 1.01 1.06
C SER A 45 -12.17 2.39 0.82
N GLY A 46 -11.69 3.07 1.87
CA GLY A 46 -11.07 4.39 1.72
C GLY A 46 -9.79 4.36 0.89
N VAL A 47 -9.02 3.27 0.99
CA VAL A 47 -7.83 3.07 0.16
C VAL A 47 -8.21 2.83 -1.30
N LYS A 48 -9.24 2.02 -1.58
CA LYS A 48 -9.74 1.82 -2.96
C LYS A 48 -10.19 3.13 -3.61
N GLU A 49 -10.93 3.95 -2.87
CA GLU A 49 -11.36 5.27 -3.32
C GLU A 49 -10.18 6.20 -3.62
N LEU A 50 -9.14 6.17 -2.77
CA LEU A 50 -7.90 6.91 -3.00
C LEU A 50 -7.23 6.48 -4.31
N ILE A 51 -7.07 5.17 -4.55
CA ILE A 51 -6.45 4.67 -5.80
C ILE A 51 -7.26 5.09 -7.03
N GLN A 52 -8.59 4.98 -6.98
CA GLN A 52 -9.47 5.43 -8.06
C GLN A 52 -9.34 6.93 -8.32
N LYS A 53 -9.22 7.74 -7.26
CA LYS A 53 -8.99 9.17 -7.37
C LYS A 53 -7.64 9.50 -8.01
N LEU A 54 -6.57 8.78 -7.65
CA LEU A 54 -5.26 8.96 -8.28
C LEU A 54 -5.33 8.65 -9.79
N ILE A 55 -6.00 7.55 -10.17
CA ILE A 55 -6.23 7.19 -11.57
C ILE A 55 -6.99 8.31 -12.31
N SER A 56 -8.08 8.83 -11.72
CA SER A 56 -8.88 9.89 -12.36
C SER A 56 -8.14 11.23 -12.47
N GLN A 57 -7.17 11.48 -11.60
CA GLN A 57 -6.25 12.62 -11.66
C GLN A 57 -5.12 12.45 -12.69
N GLY A 58 -5.07 11.30 -13.39
CA GLY A 58 -4.08 11.02 -14.41
C GLY A 58 -2.72 10.56 -13.87
N VAL A 59 -2.66 10.12 -12.61
CA VAL A 59 -1.47 9.47 -12.07
C VAL A 59 -1.17 8.22 -12.89
N LYS A 60 0.09 8.10 -13.32
CA LYS A 60 0.54 6.96 -14.12
C LYS A 60 1.14 5.90 -13.21
N LYS A 61 1.02 4.64 -13.65
CA LYS A 61 1.73 3.53 -13.03
C LYS A 61 3.23 3.80 -13.03
N GLN A 62 3.88 3.45 -11.93
CA GLN A 62 5.32 3.63 -11.77
C GLN A 62 5.91 2.56 -10.87
N LYS A 63 7.18 2.24 -11.11
CA LYS A 63 7.95 1.43 -10.18
C LYS A 63 8.30 2.28 -8.97
N ILE A 64 7.91 1.82 -7.78
CA ILE A 64 8.23 2.49 -6.53
C ILE A 64 9.72 2.30 -6.25
N GLU A 65 10.40 3.42 -6.02
CA GLU A 65 11.80 3.43 -5.61
C GLU A 65 11.87 3.47 -4.08
N PHE A 66 12.01 2.31 -3.44
CA PHE A 66 12.23 2.22 -1.99
C PHE A 66 13.69 2.58 -1.65
N LYS A 67 13.88 3.64 -0.86
CA LYS A 67 15.19 4.08 -0.38
C LYS A 67 15.63 3.33 0.87
N HIS A 68 14.69 3.12 1.80
CA HIS A 68 14.94 2.37 3.03
C HIS A 68 13.72 1.50 3.36
N ILE A 69 14.01 0.28 3.83
CA ILE A 69 13.02 -0.69 4.28
C ILE A 69 13.49 -1.26 5.62
N VAL A 70 12.81 -0.89 6.69
CA VAL A 70 13.08 -1.35 8.06
C VAL A 70 11.95 -2.29 8.46
N ALA A 71 12.29 -3.42 9.07
CA ALA A 71 11.31 -4.35 9.64
C ALA A 71 11.76 -4.72 11.05
N GLU A 72 10.83 -4.62 11.98
CA GLU A 72 10.97 -5.00 13.39
C GLU A 72 9.71 -5.77 13.78
N ASP A 73 9.88 -7.01 14.25
CA ASP A 73 8.80 -7.95 14.51
C ASP A 73 7.80 -8.08 13.33
N ASP A 74 6.58 -7.58 13.50
CA ASP A 74 5.51 -7.58 12.49
C ASP A 74 5.34 -6.22 11.76
N THR A 75 6.16 -5.24 12.12
CA THR A 75 6.05 -3.86 11.66
C THR A 75 7.09 -3.57 10.58
N VAL A 76 6.64 -2.97 9.47
CA VAL A 76 7.51 -2.56 8.35
C VAL A 76 7.32 -1.07 8.06
N ILE A 77 8.44 -0.35 7.96
CA ILE A 77 8.48 1.06 7.56
C ILE A 77 9.12 1.17 6.19
N LEU A 78 8.40 1.82 5.27
CA LEU A 78 8.84 2.13 3.92
C LEU A 78 9.17 3.62 3.79
N HIS A 79 10.36 3.93 3.28
CA HIS A 79 10.70 5.26 2.78
C HIS A 79 10.90 5.16 1.26
N SER A 80 10.00 5.76 0.49
CA SER A 80 10.03 5.80 -0.98
C SER A 80 10.23 7.22 -1.51
N ARG A 81 10.71 7.32 -2.75
CA ARG A 81 10.86 8.59 -3.49
C ARG A 81 9.54 9.10 -4.06
#